data_AF-A0A7C2WWS0-F1
#
_entry.id   AF-A0A7C2WWS0-F1
#
_cell.length_a   1.000
_cell.length_b   1.000
_cell.length_c   1.000
_cell.angle_alpha   90.00
_cell.angle_beta   90.00
_cell.angle_gamma   90.00
#
_symmetry.space_group_name_H-M   'P 1'
#
loop_
_entity.id
_entity.type
_entity.pdbx_description
1 polymer ?
#
loop_
_entity_poly.entity_id
_entity_poly.type
_entity_poly.pdbx_seq_one_letter_code
_entity_poly.pdbx_strand_id
1 'polypeptide(L)' 'MVLLIFALPSSARARPQRAGLILIDKADRRMTLYENGAALARFRIALGFAPVGDKERTGDGRTP' A
#
# COMPACT_ATOMS: atom_id res chain seq x y z
N MET A 1 6.83 -45.79 -22.70
CA MET A 1 7.60 -45.06 -21.67
C MET A 1 7.05 -43.64 -21.60
N VAL A 2 6.08 -43.38 -20.73
CA VAL A 2 5.50 -42.04 -20.52
C VAL A 2 6.32 -41.35 -19.45
N LEU A 3 7.05 -40.30 -19.81
CA LEU A 3 7.84 -39.52 -18.86
C LEU A 3 6.93 -38.49 -18.17
N LEU A 4 6.48 -38.81 -16.96
CA LEU A 4 5.72 -37.88 -16.12
C LEU A 4 6.71 -36.89 -15.48
N ILE A 5 6.78 -35.66 -16.00
CA ILE A 5 7.61 -34.59 -15.43
C ILE A 5 6.86 -34.01 -14.24
N PHE A 6 7.23 -34.41 -13.02
CA PHE A 6 6.87 -33.67 -11.81
C PHE A 6 7.71 -32.39 -11.76
N ALA A 7 7.13 -31.27 -12.19
CA ALA A 7 7.70 -29.96 -11.95
C ALA A 7 7.62 -29.67 -10.45
N LEU A 8 8.74 -29.82 -9.75
CA LEU A 8 8.85 -29.34 -8.37
C LEU A 8 8.56 -27.83 -8.38
N PRO A 9 7.69 -27.31 -7.50
CA PRO A 9 7.42 -25.89 -7.46
C PRO A 9 8.73 -25.19 -7.13
N SER A 10 9.23 -24.39 -8.06
CA SER A 10 10.35 -23.50 -7.79
C SER A 10 9.87 -22.52 -6.73
N SER A 11 10.41 -22.62 -5.52
CA SER A 11 10.28 -21.61 -4.48
C SER A 11 11.07 -20.37 -4.90
N ALA A 12 10.62 -19.71 -5.96
CA ALA A 12 11.07 -18.39 -6.32
C ALA A 12 10.70 -17.48 -5.15
N ARG A 13 11.70 -17.03 -4.38
CA ARG A 13 11.48 -15.98 -3.38
C ARG A 13 10.86 -14.80 -4.13
N ALA A 14 9.61 -14.48 -3.79
CA ALA A 14 8.95 -13.29 -4.30
C ALA A 14 9.87 -12.10 -4.00
N ARG A 15 10.29 -11.40 -5.06
CA ARG A 15 11.04 -10.16 -4.88
C ARG A 15 10.13 -9.18 -4.14
N PRO A 16 10.65 -8.43 -3.15
CA PRO A 16 9.84 -7.42 -2.49
C PRO A 16 9.32 -6.44 -3.54
N GLN A 17 7.99 -6.31 -3.62
CA GLN A 17 7.35 -5.33 -4.49
C GLN A 17 7.61 -3.94 -3.91
N ARG A 18 8.01 -2.99 -4.75
CA ARG A 18 8.37 -1.63 -4.32
C ARG A 18 7.30 -0.68 -4.79
N ALA A 19 6.65 0.01 -3.86
CA ALA A 19 5.74 1.08 -4.20
C ALA A 19 6.53 2.30 -4.71
N GLY A 20 6.11 2.85 -5.85
CA GLY A 20 6.61 4.12 -6.38
C GLY A 20 5.73 5.31 -5.99
N LEU A 21 4.47 5.05 -5.61
CA LEU A 21 3.51 6.08 -5.22
C LEU A 21 2.66 5.62 -4.05
N ILE A 22 2.35 6.55 -3.14
CA ILE A 22 1.44 6.36 -2.01
C ILE A 22 0.29 7.34 -2.17
N LEU A 23 -0.93 6.83 -2.19
CA LEU A 23 -2.15 7.64 -2.17
C LEU A 23 -2.82 7.53 -0.80
N ILE A 24 -3.09 8.67 -0.17
CA ILE A 24 -3.81 8.75 1.09
C ILE A 24 -5.19 9.37 0.84
N ASP A 25 -6.22 8.54 0.99
CA ASP A 25 -7.60 8.98 1.06
C ASP A 25 -7.96 9.24 2.52
N LYS A 26 -7.93 10.52 2.91
CA LYS A 26 -8.08 10.91 4.31
C LYS A 26 -9.50 10.72 4.82
N ALA A 27 -10.49 11.02 3.98
CA ALA A 27 -11.90 10.85 4.33
C ALA A 27 -12.21 9.37 4.58
N ASP A 28 -11.73 8.50 3.70
CA ASP A 28 -11.93 7.05 3.81
C ASP A 28 -10.93 6.37 4.78
N ARG A 29 -9.97 7.12 5.33
CA ARG A 29 -8.89 6.60 6.18
C ARG A 29 -8.18 5.40 5.54
N ARG A 30 -7.84 5.55 4.26
CA ARG A 30 -7.27 4.49 3.42
C ARG A 30 -5.98 4.93 2.76
N MET A 31 -4.95 4.11 2.88
CA MET A 31 -3.71 4.22 2.12
C MET A 31 -3.70 3.19 1.00
N THR A 32 -3.31 3.60 -0.21
CA THR A 32 -3.08 2.69 -1.33
C THR A 32 -1.66 2.84 -1.84
N LEU A 33 -0.95 1.73 -1.96
CA LEU A 33 0.38 1.67 -2.56
C LEU A 33 0.25 1.37 -4.05
N TYR A 34 0.98 2.09 -4.88
CA TYR A 34 0.98 1.91 -6.33
C TYR A 34 2.39 1.69 -6.87
N GLU A 35 2.48 0.89 -7.94
CA GLU A 35 3.64 0.76 -8.81
C GLU A 35 3.16 0.82 -10.26
N ASN A 36 3.74 1.73 -11.06
CA ASN A 36 3.39 1.92 -12.46
C ASN A 36 1.86 2.07 -12.72
N GLY A 37 1.15 2.73 -11.80
CA GLY A 37 -0.31 2.95 -11.88
C GLY A 37 -1.17 1.77 -11.41
N ALA A 38 -0.59 0.61 -11.11
CA ALA A 38 -1.30 -0.54 -10.54
C ALA A 38 -1.28 -0.51 -9.01
N ALA A 39 -2.43 -0.75 -8.37
CA ALA A 39 -2.51 -0.84 -6.92
C ALA A 39 -1.88 -2.14 -6.42
N LEU A 40 -0.82 -2.03 -5.62
CA LEU A 40 -0.13 -3.16 -5.00
C LEU A 40 -0.82 -3.62 -3.72
N ALA A 41 -1.27 -2.68 -2.89
CA ALA A 41 -1.88 -2.98 -1.60
C ALA A 41 -2.74 -1.81 -1.08
N ARG A 42 -3.71 -2.14 -0.21
CA ARG A 42 -4.58 -1.17 0.46
C ARG A 42 -4.55 -1.43 1.96
N PHE A 43 -4.43 -0.37 2.74
CA PHE A 43 -4.38 -0.43 4.19
C PHE A 43 -5.37 0.57 4.79
N ARG A 44 -6.03 0.17 5.87
CA ARG A 44 -6.74 1.12 6.74
C ARG A 44 -5.68 1.84 7.58
N ILE A 45 -5.80 3.16 7.68
CA ILE A 45 -4.86 3.98 8.45
C ILE A 45 -5.59 4.76 9.53
N ALA A 46 -4.90 5.00 10.64
CA ALA A 46 -5.31 6.04 11.57
C ALA A 46 -4.76 7.38 11.07
N LEU A 47 -5.56 8.43 11.17
CA LEU A 47 -5.07 9.80 11.07
C LEU A 47 -4.93 10.37 12.49
N GLY A 48 -4.15 11.45 12.62
CA GLY A 48 -3.98 12.17 13.88
C GLY A 48 -5.31 12.65 14.49
N PHE A 49 -5.25 13.20 15.71
CA PHE A 49 -6.41 13.46 16.56
C PHE A 49 -7.41 14.50 16.00
N ALA A 50 -7.05 15.29 14.98
CA ALA A 50 -7.97 16.21 14.31
C ALA A 50 -7.74 16.17 12.79
N PRO A 51 -8.25 15.16 12.05
CA PRO A 51 -7.88 14.94 10.67
C PRO A 51 -8.80 15.62 9.64
N VAL A 52 -9.64 16.56 10.08
CA VAL A 52 -10.65 17.24 9.25
C VAL A 52 -10.20 18.67 8.97
N GLY A 53 -10.30 19.07 7.70
CA GLY A 53 -9.90 20.39 7.22
C GLY A 53 -8.40 20.50 6.96
N ASP A 54 -8.02 21.61 6.34
CA ASP A 54 -6.62 21.90 6.01
C ASP A 54 -5.81 22.24 7.27
N LYS A 55 -4.51 21.94 7.23
CA LYS A 55 -3.60 22.29 8.32
C LYS A 55 -3.53 23.81 8.46
N GLU A 56 -3.87 24.31 9.64
CA GLU A 56 -3.81 25.75 9.96
C GLU A 56 -2.52 26.10 10.72
N ARG A 57 -2.02 25.19 11.57
CA ARG A 57 -0.79 25.43 12.35
C ARG A 57 -0.08 24.16 12.79
N THR A 58 1.20 24.27 13.12
CA THR A 58 1.96 23.16 13.74
C THR A 58 1.30 22.74 15.07
N GLY A 59 1.12 21.45 15.27
CA GLY A 59 0.49 20.90 16.48
C GLY A 59 -1.05 20.83 16.46
N ASP A 60 -1.72 21.20 15.37
CA ASP A 60 -3.19 21.12 15.25
C ASP A 60 -3.75 19.71 15.01
N GLY A 61 -2.90 18.68 14.91
CA GLY A 61 -3.33 17.30 14.69
C GLY A 61 -3.84 16.99 13.28
N ARG A 62 -3.83 17.97 12.36
CA ARG A 62 -4.18 17.80 10.94
C ARG A 62 -2.97 17.35 10.14
N THR A 63 -3.18 16.32 9.32
CA THR A 63 -2.24 15.92 8.27
C THR A 63 -2.59 16.75 7.02
N PRO A 64 -1.68 17.62 6.53
CA PRO A 64 -1.92 18.43 5.34
C PRO A 64 -2.15 17.56 4.11
#